data_AF-A0A5P0YNA3-F1
#
_entry.id   AF-A0A5P0YNA3-F1
#
_cell.length_a   1.000
_cell.length_b   1.000
_cell.length_c   1.000
_cell.angle_alpha   90.00
_cell.angle_beta   90.00
_cell.angle_gamma   90.00
#
_symmetry.space_group_name_H-M   'P 1'
#
loop_
_entity.id
_entity.type
_entity.pdbx_description
1 polymer ?
#
loop_
_entity_poly.entity_id
_entity_poly.type
_entity_poly.pdbx_seq_one_letter_code
_entity_poly.pdbx_strand_id
1 'polypeptide(L)'
;MSHVSSAAAALADARLYLCTDARRDRGDLPEFLDAVLAGGVDVVQLRDKGMEAAEELDHLAVFADACRRHGRLLSVNDRADVAHAAGADVLHLGQGDLPVPAARAILGPTPDDILIGRSTHAEAEVDAALADPGVDYFCTGPCWP
;
A
#
# COMPACT_ATOMS: atom_id res chain seq x y z
N MET A 1 -20.56 9.65 14.66
CA MET A 1 -19.25 9.20 15.18
C MET A 1 -18.67 8.33 14.10
N SER A 2 -17.65 8.81 13.38
CA SER A 2 -16.99 8.03 12.34
C SER A 2 -16.32 6.82 12.99
N HIS A 3 -16.67 5.62 12.54
CA HIS A 3 -15.90 4.44 12.88
C HIS A 3 -14.57 4.54 12.12
N VAL A 4 -13.47 4.75 12.84
CA VAL A 4 -12.13 4.61 12.25
C VAL A 4 -11.95 3.13 11.94
N SER A 5 -11.65 2.78 10.69
CA SER A 5 -11.41 1.39 10.30
C SER A 5 -10.18 0.84 11.03
N SER A 6 -10.11 -0.49 11.21
CA SER A 6 -8.94 -1.12 11.86
C SER A 6 -7.65 -0.83 11.10
N ALA A 7 -7.71 -0.74 9.77
CA ALA A 7 -6.59 -0.37 8.92
C ALA A 7 -6.13 1.07 9.18
N ALA A 8 -7.05 2.03 9.28
CA ALA A 8 -6.72 3.43 9.55
C ALA A 8 -6.03 3.62 10.90
N ALA A 9 -6.52 2.94 11.95
CA ALA A 9 -5.89 2.96 13.26
C ALA A 9 -4.48 2.32 13.23
N ALA A 10 -4.35 1.16 12.59
CA ALA A 10 -3.06 0.49 12.45
C ALA A 10 -2.05 1.32 11.64
N LEU A 11 -2.49 2.03 10.60
CA LEU A 11 -1.62 2.90 9.81
C LEU A 11 -1.18 4.13 10.61
N ALA A 12 -2.06 4.71 11.43
CA ALA A 12 -1.72 5.85 12.28
C ALA A 12 -0.65 5.50 13.34
N ASP A 13 -0.65 4.26 13.83
CA ASP A 13 0.34 3.74 14.78
C ASP A 13 1.59 3.17 14.09
N ALA A 14 1.59 3.04 12.76
CA ALA A 14 2.70 2.45 12.00
C ALA A 14 3.96 3.32 12.11
N ARG A 15 5.09 2.67 12.36
CA ARG A 15 6.40 3.32 12.51
C ARG A 15 7.38 2.92 11.42
N LEU A 16 7.20 1.74 10.82
CA LEU A 16 8.07 1.22 9.77
C LEU A 16 7.26 0.70 8.58
N TYR A 17 7.40 1.40 7.46
CA TYR A 17 6.84 1.04 6.17
C TYR A 17 7.97 0.53 5.26
N LEU A 18 7.88 -0.72 4.81
CA LEU A 18 8.84 -1.34 3.91
C LEU A 18 8.27 -1.47 2.49
N CYS A 19 8.94 -0.90 1.50
CA CYS A 19 8.73 -1.23 0.09
C CYS A 19 9.78 -2.26 -0.35
N THR A 20 9.36 -3.31 -1.05
CA THR A 20 10.25 -4.33 -1.62
C THR A 20 9.74 -4.77 -2.99
N ASP A 21 10.64 -5.29 -3.83
CA ASP A 21 10.26 -6.03 -5.03
C ASP A 21 9.75 -7.44 -4.70
N ALA A 22 9.43 -8.25 -5.71
CA ALA A 22 9.04 -9.66 -5.53
C ALA A 22 10.21 -10.60 -5.20
N ARG A 23 11.44 -10.08 -5.09
CA ARG A 23 12.67 -10.82 -4.74
C ARG A 23 12.91 -12.06 -5.60
N ARG A 24 12.51 -12.03 -6.87
CA ARG A 24 12.57 -13.18 -7.80
C ARG A 24 13.97 -13.77 -7.92
N ASP A 25 14.99 -12.92 -7.97
CA ASP A 25 16.39 -13.33 -8.10
C ASP A 25 16.91 -14.11 -6.88
N ARG A 26 16.25 -13.96 -5.73
CA ARG A 26 16.64 -14.57 -4.47
C ARG A 26 15.78 -15.77 -4.10
N GLY A 27 14.51 -15.76 -4.54
CA GLY A 27 13.54 -16.82 -4.23
C GLY A 27 13.23 -16.97 -2.74
N ASP A 28 13.51 -15.94 -1.94
CA ASP A 28 13.39 -15.95 -0.47
C ASP A 28 12.22 -15.09 0.03
N LEU A 29 11.23 -14.79 -0.83
CA LEU A 29 10.15 -13.86 -0.52
C LEU A 29 9.35 -14.27 0.74
N PRO A 30 8.88 -15.53 0.90
CA PRO A 30 8.14 -15.92 2.10
C PRO A 30 8.95 -15.77 3.39
N GLU A 31 10.21 -16.23 3.40
CA GLU A 31 11.11 -16.16 4.55
C GLU A 31 11.49 -14.72 4.88
N PHE A 32 11.72 -13.90 3.85
CA PHE A 32 12.01 -12.48 4.00
C PHE A 32 10.84 -11.75 4.64
N LEU A 33 9.61 -11.94 4.15
CA LEU A 33 8.42 -11.31 4.70
C LEU A 33 8.20 -11.72 6.16
N ASP A 34 8.35 -13.00 6.48
CA ASP A 34 8.22 -13.48 7.86
C ASP A 34 9.24 -12.82 8.79
N ALA A 35 10.50 -12.72 8.35
CA ALA A 35 11.58 -12.11 9.12
C ALA A 35 11.37 -10.60 9.36
N VAL A 36 10.98 -9.84 8.33
CA VAL A 36 10.81 -8.38 8.47
C VAL A 36 9.57 -8.01 9.28
N LEU A 37 8.47 -8.74 9.12
CA LEU A 37 7.24 -8.52 9.88
C LEU A 37 7.43 -8.91 11.35
N ALA A 38 8.09 -10.04 11.64
CA ALA A 38 8.51 -10.39 13.00
C ALA A 38 9.50 -9.38 13.60
N GLY A 39 10.33 -8.77 12.75
CA GLY A 39 11.27 -7.70 13.11
C GLY A 39 10.63 -6.34 13.41
N GLY A 40 9.32 -6.20 13.25
CA GLY A 40 8.59 -4.98 13.59
C GLY A 40 8.26 -4.06 12.41
N VAL A 41 8.32 -4.55 11.17
CA VAL A 41 7.70 -3.84 10.04
C VAL A 41 6.18 -3.81 10.23
N ASP A 42 5.57 -2.63 10.07
CA ASP A 42 4.14 -2.41 10.28
C ASP A 42 3.34 -2.47 8.97
N VAL A 43 3.96 -2.03 7.86
CA VAL A 43 3.38 -2.04 6.51
C VAL A 43 4.40 -2.61 5.53
N VAL A 44 3.99 -3.55 4.69
CA VAL A 44 4.79 -4.02 3.55
C VAL A 44 4.09 -3.69 2.24
N GLN A 45 4.84 -3.20 1.28
CA GLN A 45 4.38 -2.92 -0.07
C GLN A 45 5.16 -3.71 -1.10
N LEU A 46 4.45 -4.41 -1.98
CA LEU A 46 5.03 -4.89 -3.23
C LEU A 46 5.15 -3.71 -4.19
N ARG A 47 6.38 -3.34 -4.51
CA ARG A 47 6.70 -2.28 -5.47
C ARG A 47 7.70 -2.80 -6.48
N ASP A 48 7.17 -3.48 -7.48
CA ASP A 48 7.93 -4.04 -8.60
C ASP A 48 7.24 -3.66 -9.90
N LYS A 49 7.92 -2.85 -10.72
CA LYS A 49 7.30 -2.23 -11.89
C LYS A 49 7.38 -3.15 -13.09
N GLY A 50 6.31 -3.17 -13.89
CA GLY A 50 6.27 -3.92 -15.15
C GLY A 50 5.80 -5.37 -15.00
N MET A 51 5.21 -5.73 -13.87
CA MET A 51 4.52 -7.01 -13.72
C MET A 51 3.18 -7.02 -14.46
N GLU A 52 2.83 -8.18 -15.00
CA GLU A 52 1.46 -8.46 -15.43
C GLU A 52 0.57 -8.76 -14.21
N ALA A 53 -0.73 -8.45 -14.33
CA ALA A 53 -1.66 -8.51 -13.20
C ALA A 53 -1.74 -9.88 -12.51
N ALA A 54 -1.72 -10.97 -13.29
CA ALA A 54 -1.83 -12.32 -12.73
C ALA A 54 -0.61 -12.67 -11.88
N GLU A 55 0.58 -12.32 -12.36
CA GLU A 55 1.84 -12.54 -11.65
C GLU A 55 1.94 -11.68 -10.39
N GLU A 56 1.52 -10.42 -10.48
CA GLU A 56 1.46 -9.51 -9.35
C GLU A 56 0.53 -10.05 -8.25
N LEU A 57 -0.63 -10.60 -8.62
CA LEU A 57 -1.57 -11.23 -7.67
C LEU A 57 -0.99 -12.49 -7.01
N ASP A 58 -0.23 -13.31 -7.73
CA ASP A 58 0.43 -14.49 -7.15
C ASP A 58 1.44 -14.09 -6.07
N HIS A 59 2.22 -13.03 -6.31
CA HIS A 59 3.11 -12.49 -5.29
C HIS A 59 2.34 -11.87 -4.13
N LEU A 60 1.31 -11.06 -4.41
CA LEU A 60 0.50 -10.41 -3.37
C LEU A 60 -0.22 -11.42 -2.47
N ALA A 61 -0.57 -12.61 -2.97
CA ALA A 61 -1.11 -13.67 -2.13
C ALA A 61 -0.12 -14.11 -1.03
N VAL A 62 1.19 -14.14 -1.33
CA VAL A 62 2.24 -14.42 -0.35
C VAL A 62 2.37 -13.29 0.67
N PHE A 63 2.32 -12.03 0.22
CA PHE A 63 2.32 -10.87 1.13
C PHE A 63 1.09 -10.86 2.03
N ALA A 64 -0.10 -11.07 1.47
CA ALA A 64 -1.37 -11.06 2.21
C ALA A 64 -1.40 -12.13 3.30
N ASP A 65 -0.93 -13.35 3.00
CA ASP A 65 -0.82 -14.41 4.01
C ASP A 65 0.16 -14.00 5.12
N ALA A 66 1.33 -13.47 4.78
CA ALA A 66 2.31 -13.03 5.77
C ALA A 66 1.76 -11.88 6.65
N CYS A 67 1.20 -10.84 6.06
CA CYS A 67 0.55 -9.73 6.77
C CYS A 67 -0.52 -10.22 7.74
N ARG A 68 -1.40 -11.12 7.30
CA ARG A 68 -2.44 -11.70 8.16
C ARG A 68 -1.87 -12.48 9.34
N ARG A 69 -0.84 -13.31 9.14
CA ARG A 69 -0.20 -14.07 10.23
C ARG A 69 0.44 -13.17 11.28
N HIS A 70 0.97 -12.02 10.86
CA HIS A 70 1.66 -11.06 11.73
C HIS A 70 0.79 -9.89 12.21
N GLY A 71 -0.46 -9.80 11.76
CA GLY A 71 -1.37 -8.69 12.08
C GLY A 71 -0.88 -7.33 11.55
N ARG A 72 -0.26 -7.33 10.36
CA ARG A 72 0.33 -6.14 9.72
C ARG A 72 -0.40 -5.77 8.43
N LEU A 73 -0.13 -4.58 7.91
CA LEU A 73 -0.83 -4.06 6.74
C LEU A 73 -0.13 -4.45 5.43
N LEU A 74 -0.91 -4.85 4.44
CA LEU A 74 -0.49 -5.00 3.05
C LEU A 74 -0.81 -3.72 2.27
N SER A 75 0.20 -3.20 1.56
CA SER A 75 0.00 -2.16 0.55
C SER A 75 0.28 -2.66 -0.87
N VAL A 76 -0.58 -2.25 -1.80
CA VAL A 76 -0.41 -2.43 -3.25
C VAL A 76 -0.06 -1.08 -3.89
N ASN A 77 0.86 -1.11 -4.84
CA ASN A 77 1.37 0.07 -5.53
C ASN A 77 0.64 0.30 -6.87
N ASP A 78 0.30 1.56 -7.18
CA ASP A 78 -0.20 2.10 -8.45
C ASP A 78 -1.58 1.59 -8.94
N ARG A 79 -1.93 0.32 -8.71
CA ARG A 79 -3.01 -0.40 -9.39
C ARG A 79 -4.21 -0.68 -8.49
N ALA A 80 -5.26 0.12 -8.64
CA ALA A 80 -6.50 -0.01 -7.87
C ALA A 80 -7.24 -1.34 -8.13
N ASP A 81 -7.21 -1.85 -9.37
CA ASP A 81 -7.79 -3.13 -9.75
C ASP A 81 -7.11 -4.30 -9.02
N VAL A 82 -5.79 -4.27 -8.95
CA VAL A 82 -4.98 -5.26 -8.24
C VAL A 82 -5.17 -5.14 -6.73
N ALA A 83 -5.19 -3.93 -6.18
CA ALA A 83 -5.44 -3.71 -4.77
C ALA A 83 -6.78 -4.28 -4.32
N HIS A 84 -7.84 -4.05 -5.12
CA HIS A 84 -9.15 -4.64 -4.90
C HIS A 84 -9.12 -6.17 -4.96
N ALA A 85 -8.52 -6.74 -6.01
CA ALA A 85 -8.45 -8.19 -6.20
C ALA A 85 -7.61 -8.90 -5.13
N ALA A 86 -6.57 -8.26 -4.61
CA ALA A 86 -5.73 -8.77 -3.54
C ALA A 86 -6.34 -8.63 -2.14
N GLY A 87 -7.39 -7.82 -1.97
CA GLY A 87 -7.93 -7.48 -0.65
C GLY A 87 -6.91 -6.71 0.20
N ALA A 88 -6.17 -5.79 -0.42
CA ALA A 88 -5.13 -5.01 0.26
C ALA A 88 -5.73 -4.02 1.28
N ASP A 89 -4.99 -3.71 2.34
CA ASP A 89 -5.40 -2.70 3.32
C ASP A 89 -5.12 -1.26 2.80
N VAL A 90 -4.11 -1.13 1.93
CA VAL A 90 -3.62 0.16 1.44
C VAL A 90 -3.34 0.12 -0.06
N LEU A 91 -3.88 1.08 -0.81
CA LEU A 91 -3.43 1.43 -2.15
C LEU A 91 -2.51 2.65 -2.06
N HIS A 92 -1.30 2.58 -2.62
CA HIS A 92 -0.43 3.75 -2.74
C HIS A 92 -0.35 4.19 -4.21
N LEU A 93 -0.55 5.49 -4.46
CA LEU A 93 -0.55 6.07 -5.81
C LEU A 93 0.52 7.14 -5.95
N GLY A 94 1.29 7.08 -7.03
CA GLY A 94 2.14 8.15 -7.49
C GLY A 94 1.40 9.23 -8.29
N GLN A 95 2.15 10.27 -8.66
CA GLN A 95 1.59 11.43 -9.38
C GLN A 95 1.10 11.11 -10.80
N GLY A 96 1.67 10.09 -11.44
CA GLY A 96 1.29 9.65 -12.79
C GLY A 96 0.24 8.55 -12.85
N ASP A 97 -0.21 8.04 -11.70
CA ASP A 97 -1.15 6.93 -11.61
C ASP A 97 -2.61 7.42 -11.65
N LEU A 98 -3.56 6.51 -11.39
CA LEU A 98 -4.97 6.88 -11.35
C LEU A 98 -5.22 8.04 -10.37
N PRO A 99 -6.02 9.05 -10.74
CA PRO A 99 -6.52 10.02 -9.79
C PRO A 99 -7.32 9.32 -8.68
N VAL A 100 -7.23 9.83 -7.46
CA VAL A 100 -7.91 9.27 -6.27
C VAL A 100 -9.40 9.00 -6.50
N PRO A 101 -10.19 9.89 -7.14
CA PRO A 101 -11.60 9.59 -7.43
C PRO A 101 -11.81 8.37 -8.34
N ALA A 102 -10.93 8.16 -9.33
CA ALA A 102 -11.00 7.03 -10.24
C ALA A 102 -10.58 5.73 -9.56
N ALA A 103 -9.51 5.78 -8.76
CA ALA A 103 -9.10 4.64 -7.93
C ALA A 103 -10.23 4.22 -6.98
N ARG A 104 -10.85 5.18 -6.28
CA ARG A 104 -11.97 4.89 -5.37
C ARG A 104 -13.17 4.26 -6.08
N ALA A 105 -13.47 4.68 -7.31
CA ALA A 105 -14.53 4.06 -8.10
C ALA A 105 -14.27 2.58 -8.43
N ILE A 106 -13.01 2.18 -8.58
CA ILE A 106 -12.60 0.79 -8.81
C ILE A 106 -12.66 -0.02 -7.52
N LEU A 107 -12.17 0.54 -6.41
CA LEU A 107 -12.13 -0.16 -5.11
C LEU A 107 -13.53 -0.53 -4.59
N GLY A 108 -14.57 0.19 -5.03
CA GLY A 108 -15.96 -0.14 -4.77
C GLY A 108 -16.56 0.55 -3.53
N PRO A 109 -17.82 0.23 -3.20
CA PRO A 109 -18.64 0.96 -2.23
C PRO A 109 -18.34 0.62 -0.76
N THR A 110 -17.25 -0.07 -0.45
CA THR A 110 -16.68 -0.11 0.90
C THR A 110 -15.48 0.83 0.98
N PRO A 111 -15.72 2.16 0.88
CA PRO A 111 -14.65 3.16 0.82
C PRO A 111 -13.77 3.19 2.08
N ASP A 112 -14.20 2.54 3.18
CA ASP A 112 -13.54 2.56 4.48
C ASP A 112 -12.54 1.41 4.69
N ASP A 113 -12.47 0.43 3.77
CA ASP A 113 -11.63 -0.77 3.97
C ASP A 113 -10.21 -0.58 3.41
N ILE A 114 -10.07 0.09 2.27
CA ILE A 114 -8.77 0.29 1.60
C ILE A 114 -8.39 1.76 1.66
N LEU A 115 -7.30 2.04 2.37
CA LEU A 115 -6.74 3.38 2.51
C LEU A 115 -5.99 3.78 1.23
N ILE A 116 -6.02 5.05 0.86
CA ILE A 116 -5.31 5.57 -0.30
C ILE A 116 -4.18 6.51 0.13
N GLY A 117 -2.96 6.16 -0.26
CA GLY A 117 -1.76 6.96 -0.10
C GLY A 117 -1.36 7.72 -1.35
N ARG A 118 -0.68 8.86 -1.17
CA ARG A 118 -0.07 9.62 -2.28
C ARG A 118 1.44 9.80 -2.10
N SER A 119 2.22 9.57 -3.14
CA SER A 119 3.60 10.08 -3.19
C SER A 119 3.60 11.58 -3.47
N THR A 120 4.44 12.34 -2.79
CA THR A 120 4.59 13.79 -2.95
C THR A 120 6.07 14.18 -3.03
N HIS A 121 6.37 15.12 -3.93
CA HIS A 121 7.72 15.56 -4.29
C HIS A 121 7.87 17.09 -4.28
N ALA A 122 6.80 17.82 -4.03
CA ALA A 122 6.77 19.28 -3.93
C ALA A 122 5.67 19.74 -2.96
N GLU A 123 5.79 20.96 -2.43
CA GLU A 123 4.80 21.55 -1.51
C GLU A 123 3.38 21.56 -2.10
N ALA A 124 3.25 21.90 -3.39
CA ALA A 124 1.95 21.90 -4.07
C ALA A 124 1.28 20.50 -4.12
N GLU A 125 2.07 19.43 -4.15
CA GLU A 125 1.55 18.06 -4.13
C GLU A 125 1.09 17.65 -2.72
N VAL A 126 1.75 18.17 -1.68
CA VAL A 126 1.33 18.02 -0.28
C VAL A 126 0.03 18.77 -0.04
N ASP A 127 -0.08 20.02 -0.49
CA ASP A 127 -1.30 20.81 -0.36
C ASP A 127 -2.47 20.14 -1.08
N ALA A 128 -2.24 19.59 -2.27
CA ALA A 128 -3.25 18.83 -3.01
C ALA A 128 -3.67 17.56 -2.27
N ALA A 129 -2.73 16.81 -1.69
CA ALA A 129 -3.03 15.61 -0.91
C ALA A 129 -3.82 15.93 0.36
N LEU A 130 -3.49 17.02 1.07
CA LEU A 130 -4.23 17.48 2.25
C LEU A 130 -5.65 17.97 1.93
N ALA A 131 -5.86 18.52 0.74
CA ALA A 131 -7.17 19.01 0.30
C ALA A 131 -8.09 17.93 -0.25
N ASP A 132 -7.56 16.75 -0.62
CA ASP A 132 -8.34 15.64 -1.16
C ASP A 132 -8.87 14.74 -0.04
N PRO A 133 -10.20 14.70 0.21
CA PRO A 133 -10.78 13.89 1.28
C PRO A 133 -10.67 12.37 1.03
N GLY A 134 -10.28 11.95 -0.19
CA GLY A 134 -10.04 10.55 -0.51
C GLY A 134 -8.62 10.08 -0.21
N VAL A 135 -7.72 10.96 0.24
CA VAL A 135 -6.34 10.63 0.59
C VAL A 135 -6.21 10.46 2.10
N ASP A 136 -5.77 9.27 2.52
CA ASP A 136 -5.63 8.89 3.93
C ASP A 136 -4.24 9.22 4.48
N TYR A 137 -3.20 9.19 3.63
CA TYR A 137 -1.85 9.59 3.98
C TYR A 137 -1.05 10.02 2.74
N PHE A 138 0.11 10.63 2.95
CA PHE A 138 1.07 10.88 1.88
C PHE A 138 2.50 10.60 2.33
N CYS A 139 3.36 10.26 1.37
CA CYS A 139 4.79 10.12 1.56
C CYS A 139 5.51 11.29 0.90
N THR A 140 6.49 11.87 1.58
CA THR A 140 7.37 12.91 1.01
C THR A 140 8.71 12.31 0.63
N GLY A 141 9.23 12.68 -0.55
CA GLY A 141 10.56 12.23 -0.95
C GLY A 141 11.00 12.76 -2.32
N PRO A 142 12.17 12.35 -2.82
CA PRO A 142 13.16 11.56 -2.09
C PRO A 142 13.86 12.42 -1.01
N CYS A 143 14.04 11.86 0.19
CA CYS A 143 14.77 12.55 1.28
C CYS A 143 16.29 12.55 1.05
N TRP A 144 16.79 11.54 0.32
CA TRP A 144 18.19 11.40 -0.06
C TRP A 144 18.31 11.07 -1.55
N PRO A 145 19.38 11.50 -2.24
CA PRO A 145 19.60 11.25 -3.66
C PRO A 145 19.79 9.77 -4.00
#